data_AF-A0A353BH36-F1
#
_entry.id   AF-A0A353BH36-F1
#
_cell.length_a   1.000
_cell.length_b   1.000
_cell.length_c   1.000
_cell.angle_alpha   90.00
_cell.angle_beta   90.00
_cell.angle_gamma   90.00
#
_symmetry.space_group_name_H-M   'P 1'
#
loop_
_entity.id
_entity.type
_entity.pdbx_description
1 polymer ?
#
loop_
_entity_poly.entity_id
_entity_poly.type
_entity_poly.pdbx_seq_one_letter_code
_entity_poly.pdbx_strand_id
1 'polypeptide(L)'
;MLRDDRQTARRSGQTERDWNSGGSIMAKAIPMLIAGREAHSGKTLPVLDKYTGDAFEEVSVAGPAEVEQALAAAEKSREAMATLPAHKRSEIIRKAAGLLWERREALAGLVAREAGKPYRYARAEAERT
;
A
#
# COMPACT_ATOMS: atom_id res chain seq x y z
N MET A 1 -29.56 20.67 25.73
CA MET A 1 -28.55 21.12 24.74
C MET A 1 -27.34 20.21 24.93
N LEU A 2 -27.25 19.12 24.16
CA LEU A 2 -26.49 19.04 22.88
C LEU A 2 -24.97 19.10 23.19
N ARG A 3 -24.15 18.05 23.09
CA ARG A 3 -24.14 16.90 22.16
C ARG A 3 -23.41 15.68 22.77
N ASP A 4 -23.78 14.54 22.21
CA ASP A 4 -23.43 13.16 22.54
C ASP A 4 -22.10 12.78 21.83
N ASP A 5 -21.02 12.58 22.60
CA ASP A 5 -19.68 12.20 22.14
C ASP A 5 -19.57 10.70 21.75
N ARG A 6 -20.63 10.17 21.11
CA ARG A 6 -20.71 8.80 20.59
C ARG A 6 -20.61 8.74 19.06
N GLN A 7 -19.95 9.72 18.44
CA GLN A 7 -19.74 9.78 16.99
C GLN A 7 -18.26 9.98 16.61
N THR A 8 -17.36 9.14 17.12
CA THR A 8 -16.16 8.77 16.34
C THR A 8 -16.41 7.41 15.73
N ALA A 9 -17.12 7.50 14.61
CA ALA A 9 -17.57 6.41 13.77
C ALA A 9 -16.44 5.45 13.41
N ARG A 10 -16.63 4.18 13.82
CA ARG A 10 -16.68 3.02 12.92
C ARG A 10 -16.18 3.32 11.48
N ARG A 11 -14.87 3.19 11.24
CA ARG A 11 -14.28 3.03 9.91
C ARG A 11 -13.21 1.94 9.96
N SER A 12 -13.64 0.71 10.23
CA SER A 12 -12.79 -0.50 10.16
C SER A 12 -13.46 -1.60 9.36
N GLY A 13 -14.24 -1.22 8.34
CA GLY A 13 -14.80 -2.14 7.35
C GLY A 13 -14.40 -1.66 5.96
N GLN A 14 -13.93 -2.60 5.12
CA GLN A 14 -13.44 -2.47 3.73
C GLN A 14 -11.96 -2.06 3.63
N THR A 15 -11.04 -2.84 3.03
CA THR A 15 -11.20 -3.88 2.00
C THR A 15 -10.04 -4.87 2.11
N GLU A 16 -10.27 -6.07 2.61
CA GLU A 16 -9.34 -7.18 2.35
C GLU A 16 -9.62 -7.61 0.90
N ARG A 17 -8.83 -7.07 -0.03
CA ARG A 17 -8.91 -7.48 -1.43
C ARG A 17 -8.33 -8.88 -1.54
N ASP A 18 -9.14 -9.82 -2.02
CA ASP A 18 -8.69 -11.17 -2.29
C ASP A 18 -7.82 -11.20 -3.55
N TRP A 19 -6.51 -11.12 -3.33
CA TRP A 19 -5.47 -11.15 -4.37
C TRP A 19 -5.44 -12.49 -5.16
N ASN A 20 -6.15 -13.52 -4.69
CA ASN A 20 -6.24 -14.83 -5.34
C ASN A 20 -7.48 -15.00 -6.24
N SER A 21 -8.40 -14.03 -6.23
CA SER A 21 -9.57 -14.09 -7.11
C SER A 21 -9.19 -13.65 -8.53
N GLY A 22 -8.99 -14.63 -9.42
CA GLY A 22 -8.90 -14.38 -10.86
C GLY A 22 -10.24 -13.83 -11.37
N GLY A 23 -10.42 -12.52 -11.35
CA GLY A 23 -11.70 -11.91 -11.71
C GLY A 23 -11.66 -10.40 -11.93
N SER A 24 -11.89 -10.01 -13.20
CA SER A 24 -12.41 -8.73 -13.71
C SER A 24 -11.70 -7.41 -13.33
N ILE A 25 -11.05 -6.84 -14.36
CA ILE A 25 -10.42 -5.51 -14.49
C ILE A 25 -11.31 -4.27 -14.25
N MET A 26 -12.39 -4.37 -13.47
CA MET A 26 -13.39 -3.29 -13.32
C MET A 26 -13.30 -2.49 -12.01
N ALA A 27 -12.22 -2.65 -11.24
CA ALA A 27 -11.99 -1.85 -10.04
C ALA A 27 -11.05 -0.68 -10.34
N LYS A 28 -11.45 0.53 -9.90
CA LYS A 28 -10.65 1.77 -9.92
C LYS A 28 -9.17 1.48 -9.63
N ALA A 29 -8.29 1.97 -10.50
CA ALA A 29 -6.84 1.78 -10.38
C ALA A 29 -6.34 2.08 -8.96
N ILE A 30 -5.43 1.24 -8.48
CA ILE A 30 -4.80 1.38 -7.18
C ILE A 30 -4.20 2.79 -7.08
N PRO A 31 -4.61 3.58 -6.08
CA PRO A 31 -4.11 4.94 -5.91
C PRO A 31 -2.65 4.91 -5.48
N MET A 32 -1.91 5.98 -5.81
CA MET A 32 -0.69 6.28 -5.08
C MET A 32 -1.02 6.93 -3.74
N LEU A 33 -0.10 6.86 -2.77
CA LEU A 33 -0.28 7.49 -1.46
C LEU A 33 0.66 8.68 -1.31
N ILE A 34 0.10 9.86 -1.08
CA ILE A 34 0.85 11.10 -0.80
C ILE A 34 0.39 11.63 0.56
N ALA A 35 1.32 11.74 1.51
CA ALA A 35 1.03 12.16 2.88
C ALA A 35 -0.12 11.36 3.56
N GLY A 36 -0.21 10.06 3.27
CA GLY A 36 -1.26 9.17 3.81
C GLY A 36 -2.63 9.34 3.16
N ARG A 37 -2.73 10.04 2.03
CA ARG A 37 -3.98 10.21 1.27
C ARG A 37 -3.85 9.62 -0.12
N GLU A 38 -4.95 9.09 -0.64
CA GLU A 38 -5.04 8.62 -2.03
C GLU A 38 -4.85 9.79 -3.01
N ALA A 39 -4.05 9.57 -4.04
CA ALA A 39 -3.87 10.48 -5.16
C ALA A 39 -3.97 9.75 -6.50
N HIS A 40 -4.45 10.46 -7.52
CA HIS A 40 -4.61 9.98 -8.89
C HIS A 40 -4.20 11.07 -9.86
N SER A 41 -3.41 10.71 -10.87
CA SER A 41 -2.96 11.62 -11.95
C SER A 41 -3.78 11.49 -13.23
N GLY A 42 -4.75 10.57 -13.26
CA GLY A 42 -5.49 10.18 -14.47
C GLY A 42 -4.72 9.24 -15.41
N LYS A 43 -3.42 9.01 -15.18
CA LYS A 43 -2.63 8.00 -15.90
C LYS A 43 -2.53 6.72 -15.08
N THR A 44 -2.69 5.59 -15.73
CA THR A 44 -2.58 4.26 -15.11
C THR A 44 -1.58 3.38 -15.85
N LEU A 45 -1.09 2.35 -15.16
CA LEU A 45 -0.21 1.32 -15.71
C LEU A 45 -0.79 -0.06 -15.34
N PRO A 46 -1.01 -0.96 -16.30
CA PRO A 46 -1.42 -2.32 -15.99
C PRO A 46 -0.26 -3.10 -15.35
N VAL A 47 -0.59 -3.86 -14.31
CA VAL A 47 0.32 -4.82 -13.68
C VAL A 47 0.00 -6.19 -14.26
N LEU A 48 1.00 -6.80 -14.88
CA LEU A 48 0.85 -8.06 -15.62
C LEU A 48 1.28 -9.24 -14.76
N ASP A 49 0.51 -10.32 -14.86
CA ASP A 49 0.94 -11.62 -14.38
C ASP A 49 2.00 -12.14 -15.35
N LYS A 50 3.23 -12.35 -14.87
CA LYS A 50 4.35 -12.75 -15.74
C LYS A 50 4.22 -14.18 -16.26
N TYR A 51 3.34 -14.99 -15.66
CA TYR A 51 3.10 -16.35 -16.12
C TYR A 51 2.10 -16.38 -17.28
N THR A 52 0.97 -15.68 -17.17
CA THR A 52 -0.06 -15.70 -18.22
C THR A 52 0.07 -14.57 -19.24
N GLY A 53 0.69 -13.44 -18.84
CA GLY A 53 0.75 -12.20 -19.61
C GLY A 53 -0.46 -11.29 -19.42
N ASP A 54 -1.49 -11.74 -18.68
CA ASP A 54 -2.71 -10.97 -18.48
C ASP A 54 -2.52 -9.87 -17.42
N ALA A 55 -3.19 -8.74 -17.62
CA ALA A 55 -3.29 -7.72 -16.59
C ALA A 55 -4.20 -8.21 -15.45
N PHE A 56 -3.72 -8.11 -14.21
CA PHE A 56 -4.51 -8.46 -13.03
C PHE A 56 -4.82 -7.27 -12.11
N GLU A 57 -4.11 -6.17 -12.27
CA GLU A 57 -4.35 -4.91 -11.55
C GLU A 57 -3.97 -3.71 -12.44
N GLU A 58 -4.42 -2.52 -12.05
CA GLU A 58 -3.93 -1.25 -12.58
C GLU A 58 -3.47 -0.32 -11.45
N VAL A 59 -2.34 0.37 -11.64
CA VAL A 59 -1.79 1.32 -10.67
C VAL A 59 -1.76 2.74 -11.23
N SER A 60 -1.98 3.73 -10.38
CA SER A 60 -1.86 5.15 -10.77
C SER A 60 -0.39 5.53 -10.98
N VAL A 61 -0.08 6.24 -12.06
CA VAL A 61 1.28 6.68 -12.40
C VAL A 61 1.48 8.14 -12.04
N ALA A 62 2.44 8.46 -11.16
CA ALA A 62 2.68 9.85 -10.77
C ALA A 62 3.09 10.74 -11.95
N GLY A 63 2.48 11.94 -12.05
CA GLY A 63 2.93 13.01 -12.91
C GLY A 63 3.79 14.03 -12.15
N PRO A 64 4.29 15.09 -12.82
CA PRO A 64 5.08 16.13 -12.18
C PRO A 64 4.38 16.77 -10.98
N ALA A 65 3.08 17.01 -11.06
CA ALA A 65 2.31 17.62 -9.97
C ALA A 65 2.27 16.73 -8.72
N GLU A 66 2.06 15.42 -8.88
CA GLU A 66 2.05 14.46 -7.77
C GLU A 66 3.44 14.31 -7.13
N VAL A 67 4.50 14.36 -7.95
CA VAL A 67 5.88 14.34 -7.45
C VAL A 67 6.17 15.59 -6.60
N GLU A 68 5.82 16.78 -7.09
CA GLU A 68 5.96 18.03 -6.32
C GLU A 68 5.16 18.00 -5.01
N GLN A 69 3.94 17.47 -5.04
CA GLN A 69 3.13 17.28 -3.82
C GLN A 69 3.80 16.33 -2.83
N ALA A 70 4.36 15.21 -3.30
CA ALA A 70 5.06 14.25 -2.47
C ALA A 70 6.34 14.86 -1.84
N LEU A 71 7.13 15.60 -2.62
CA LEU A 71 8.32 16.30 -2.13
C LEU A 71 7.97 17.36 -1.10
N ALA A 72 6.97 18.20 -1.38
CA ALA A 72 6.52 19.23 -0.43
C ALA A 72 5.99 18.61 0.87
N ALA A 73 5.29 17.48 0.80
CA ALA A 73 4.83 16.75 1.98
C ALA A 73 5.98 16.14 2.79
N ALA A 74 6.99 15.58 2.11
CA ALA A 74 8.18 15.03 2.75
C ALA A 74 8.97 16.12 3.49
N GLU A 75 9.21 17.28 2.85
CA GLU A 75 9.94 18.39 3.47
C GLU A 75 9.20 18.92 4.71
N LYS A 76 7.87 19.10 4.62
CA LYS A 76 7.05 19.51 5.78
C LYS A 76 7.11 18.52 6.94
N SER A 77 7.33 17.24 6.67
CA SER A 77 7.40 16.19 7.68
C SER A 77 8.81 16.01 8.27
N ARG A 78 9.82 16.66 7.70
CA ARG A 78 11.23 16.46 8.03
C ARG A 78 11.54 16.73 9.49
N GLU A 79 11.10 17.86 10.03
CA GLU A 79 11.37 18.25 11.42
C GLU A 79 10.66 17.33 12.43
N ALA A 80 9.40 16.99 12.16
CA ALA A 80 8.62 16.06 12.98
C ALA A 80 9.28 14.66 13.03
N MET A 81 9.78 14.17 11.89
CA MET A 81 10.49 12.89 11.84
C MET A 81 11.87 12.97 12.52
N ALA A 82 12.59 14.08 12.39
CA ALA A 82 13.90 14.28 13.02
C ALA A 82 13.81 14.32 14.56
N THR A 83 12.73 14.92 15.08
CA THR A 83 12.47 15.05 16.52
C THR A 83 11.81 13.81 17.14
N LEU A 84 11.32 12.87 16.33
CA LEU A 84 10.66 11.66 16.81
C LEU A 84 11.65 10.77 17.60
N PRO A 85 11.40 10.45 18.88
CA PRO A 85 12.33 9.66 19.68
C PRO A 85 12.60 8.26 19.10
N ALA A 86 13.82 7.76 19.29
CA ALA A 86 14.24 6.47 18.73
C ALA A 86 13.33 5.30 19.13
N HIS A 87 12.85 5.27 20.37
CA HIS A 87 11.93 4.22 20.84
C HIS A 87 10.58 4.26 20.12
N LYS A 88 10.04 5.46 19.82
CA LYS A 88 8.81 5.61 19.04
C LYS A 88 8.98 5.21 17.59
N ARG A 89 10.13 5.55 16.97
CA ARG A 89 10.47 5.05 15.63
C ARG A 89 10.52 3.52 15.61
N SER A 90 11.16 2.92 16.61
CA SER A 90 11.24 1.47 16.74
C SER A 90 9.86 0.82 16.93
N GLU A 91 8.99 1.42 17.74
CA GLU A 91 7.61 0.98 17.95
C GLU A 91 6.82 0.97 16.62
N ILE A 92 6.90 2.05 15.85
CA ILE A 92 6.22 2.18 14.55
C ILE A 92 6.74 1.14 13.55
N ILE A 93 8.06 0.98 13.43
CA ILE A 93 8.67 0.02 12.50
C ILE A 93 8.32 -1.42 12.88
N ARG A 94 8.37 -1.77 14.17
CA ARG A 94 7.97 -3.12 14.64
C ARG A 94 6.50 -3.41 14.34
N LYS A 95 5.63 -2.42 14.52
CA LYS A 95 4.22 -2.56 14.16
C LYS A 95 4.06 -2.79 12.65
N ALA A 96 4.79 -2.06 11.81
CA ALA A 96 4.77 -2.26 10.37
C ALA A 96 5.27 -3.66 9.97
N ALA A 97 6.38 -4.13 10.57
CA ALA A 97 6.91 -5.47 10.35
C ALA A 97 5.89 -6.56 10.74
N GLY A 98 5.24 -6.42 11.90
CA GLY A 98 4.16 -7.34 12.32
C GLY A 98 3.02 -7.42 11.30
N LEU A 99 2.57 -6.28 10.78
CA LEU A 99 1.52 -6.23 9.74
C LEU A 99 1.96 -6.89 8.42
N LEU A 100 3.23 -6.74 8.04
CA LEU A 100 3.78 -7.41 6.85
C LEU A 100 3.85 -8.92 7.07
N TRP A 101 4.28 -9.37 8.25
CA TRP A 101 4.35 -10.78 8.62
C TRP A 101 2.98 -11.46 8.63
N GLU A 102 1.96 -10.80 9.17
CA GLU A 102 0.57 -11.27 9.15
C GLU A 102 0.06 -11.47 7.72
N ARG A 103 0.50 -10.63 6.77
CA ARG A 103 0.06 -10.63 5.37
C ARG A 103 1.04 -11.33 4.41
N ARG A 104 2.07 -12.00 4.93
CA ARG A 104 3.20 -12.50 4.12
C ARG A 104 2.79 -13.45 3.00
N GLU A 105 1.78 -14.30 3.18
CA GLU A 105 1.35 -15.24 2.13
C GLU A 105 0.68 -14.50 0.96
N ALA A 106 -0.15 -13.49 1.26
CA ALA A 106 -0.76 -12.64 0.24
C ALA A 106 0.30 -11.81 -0.50
N LEU A 107 1.28 -11.24 0.22
CA LEU A 107 2.41 -10.54 -0.37
C LEU A 107 3.26 -11.47 -1.25
N ALA A 108 3.54 -12.70 -0.78
CA ALA A 108 4.28 -13.68 -1.56
C ALA A 108 3.56 -14.04 -2.87
N GLY A 109 2.22 -14.20 -2.84
CA GLY A 109 1.41 -14.41 -4.03
C GLY A 109 1.52 -13.25 -5.01
N LEU A 110 1.37 -12.01 -4.53
CA LEU A 110 1.48 -10.80 -5.35
C LEU A 110 2.85 -10.72 -6.04
N VAL A 111 3.93 -10.85 -5.28
CA VAL A 111 5.29 -10.73 -5.82
C VAL A 111 5.63 -11.91 -6.75
N ALA A 112 5.09 -13.11 -6.51
CA ALA A 112 5.25 -14.23 -7.44
C ALA A 112 4.60 -13.95 -8.80
N ARG A 113 3.40 -13.36 -8.82
CA ARG A 113 2.67 -13.00 -10.05
C ARG A 113 3.33 -11.85 -10.79
N GLU A 114 3.68 -10.77 -10.08
CA GLU A 114 4.27 -9.56 -10.66
C GLU A 114 5.70 -9.79 -11.18
N ALA A 115 6.53 -10.51 -10.43
CA ALA A 115 7.93 -10.75 -10.78
C ALA A 115 8.16 -12.06 -11.55
N GLY A 116 7.18 -12.96 -11.62
CA GLY A 116 7.28 -14.26 -12.28
C GLY A 116 8.21 -15.25 -11.59
N LYS A 117 8.55 -15.02 -10.31
CA LYS A 117 9.46 -15.90 -9.57
C LYS A 117 8.72 -17.08 -8.94
N PRO A 118 9.37 -18.24 -8.78
CA PRO A 118 8.80 -19.35 -8.00
C PRO A 118 8.32 -18.88 -6.62
N TYR A 119 7.11 -19.31 -6.23
CA TYR A 119 6.46 -18.90 -4.97
C TYR A 119 7.37 -19.03 -3.75
N ARG A 120 8.15 -20.12 -3.66
CA ARG A 120 9.12 -20.34 -2.57
C ARG A 120 10.11 -19.18 -2.38
N TYR A 121 10.54 -18.55 -3.47
CA TYR A 121 11.46 -17.40 -3.42
C TYR A 121 10.73 -16.10 -3.12
N ALA A 122 9.49 -15.95 -3.61
CA ALA A 122 8.64 -14.82 -3.24
C ALA A 122 8.31 -14.82 -1.74
N ARG A 123 8.00 -15.99 -1.21
CA ARG A 123 7.71 -16.17 0.22
C ARG A 123 8.92 -15.90 1.11
N ALA A 124 10.10 -16.42 0.74
CA ALA A 124 11.32 -16.12 1.47
C ALA A 124 11.67 -14.61 1.48
N GLU A 125 11.23 -13.85 0.46
CA GLU A 125 11.36 -12.39 0.44
C GLU A 125 10.36 -11.70 1.38
N ALA A 126 9.09 -12.13 1.36
CA ALA A 126 8.06 -11.60 2.25
C ALA A 126 8.34 -11.92 3.74
N GLU A 127 9.06 -13.01 4.02
CA GLU A 127 9.49 -13.40 5.38
C GLU A 127 10.74 -12.65 5.86
N ARG A 128 11.45 -11.90 5.00
CA ARG A 128 12.67 -11.15 5.38
C ARG A 128 12.37 -9.80 6.08
N THR A 129 11.10 -9.43 6.16
CA THR A 129 10.60 -8.15 6.71
C THR A 129 10.29 -8.22 8.20
#